data_AF-A0A7S2LJ98-F1
#
_entry.id   AF-A0A7S2LJ98-F1
#
_cell.length_a   1.000
_cell.length_b   1.000
_cell.length_c   1.000
_cell.angle_alpha   90.00
_cell.angle_beta   90.00
_cell.angle_gamma   90.00
#
_symmetry.space_group_name_H-M   'P 1'
#
loop_
_entity.id
_entity.type
_entity.pdbx_description
1 polymer ?
#
loop_
_entity_poly.entity_id
_entity_poly.type
_entity_poly.pdbx_seq_one_letter_code
_entity_poly.pdbx_strand_id
1 'polypeptide(L)'
;LDPAGIARYQELIGILRWGCELGRLDILHEVALMSTFLAAPRQGHLDEVYHIFSYLELAGSRCLMFDPTVPGNEVDFPDSSGLKHFYDADPEPIPDDMPAPRGIPMVMTCFADASHASNKVTMRSHTGVFIKLNGAPIVWYSKRQNTVESSTFGSEFIALRIATELC
;
A
#
# COMPACT_ATOMS: atom_id res chain seq x y z
N LEU A 1 -8.46 29.09 -1.32
CA LEU A 1 -9.83 28.80 -0.86
C LEU A 1 -10.14 29.74 0.28
N ASP A 2 -11.39 30.13 0.44
CA ASP A 2 -11.88 30.80 1.64
C ASP A 2 -11.89 29.80 2.83
N PRO A 3 -12.08 30.26 4.08
CA PRO A 3 -12.08 29.38 5.24
C PRO A 3 -13.08 28.22 5.14
N ALA A 4 -14.26 28.46 4.55
CA ALA A 4 -15.27 27.43 4.35
C ALA A 4 -14.80 26.36 3.34
N GLY A 5 -14.21 26.77 2.21
CA GLY A 5 -13.65 25.84 1.23
C GLY A 5 -12.49 25.00 1.79
N ILE A 6 -11.66 25.57 2.66
CA ILE A 6 -10.58 24.83 3.34
C ILE A 6 -11.18 23.76 4.27
N ALA A 7 -12.15 24.13 5.11
CA ALA A 7 -12.81 23.20 6.01
C ALA A 7 -13.49 22.06 5.23
N ARG A 8 -14.18 22.40 4.13
CA ARG A 8 -14.81 21.42 3.24
C ARG A 8 -13.81 20.44 2.65
N TYR A 9 -12.66 20.92 2.17
CA TYR A 9 -11.60 20.05 1.66
C TYR A 9 -11.12 19.04 2.71
N GLN A 10 -10.86 19.50 3.94
CA GLN A 10 -10.37 18.65 5.02
C GLN A 10 -11.41 17.60 5.44
N GLU A 11 -12.68 17.99 5.51
CA GLU A 11 -13.81 17.07 5.77
C GLU A 11 -13.87 15.96 4.72
N LEU A 12 -13.86 16.33 3.43
CA LEU A 12 -13.94 15.39 2.32
C LEU A 12 -12.76 14.41 2.29
N ILE A 13 -11.54 14.89 2.52
CA ILE A 13 -10.36 14.02 2.64
C ILE A 13 -10.49 13.06 3.81
N GLY A 14 -11.05 13.50 4.95
CA GLY A 14 -11.33 12.62 6.09
C GLY A 14 -12.27 11.48 5.73
N ILE A 15 -13.37 11.79 5.03
CA ILE A 15 -14.33 10.78 4.55
C ILE A 15 -13.66 9.80 3.58
N LEU A 16 -12.89 10.28 2.61
CA LEU A 16 -12.23 9.44 1.63
C LEU A 16 -11.18 8.53 2.26
N ARG A 17 -10.37 9.04 3.21
CA ARG A 17 -9.41 8.24 3.96
C ARG A 17 -10.09 7.11 4.73
N TRP A 18 -11.22 7.40 5.38
CA TRP A 18 -12.00 6.35 6.03
C TRP A 18 -12.49 5.29 5.03
N GLY A 19 -12.93 5.71 3.84
CA GLY A 19 -13.29 4.78 2.76
C GLY A 19 -12.13 3.87 2.32
N CYS A 20 -10.92 4.40 2.23
CA CYS A 20 -9.71 3.61 1.95
C CYS A 20 -9.45 2.56 3.04
N GLU A 21 -9.59 2.93 4.31
CA GLU A 21 -9.38 2.04 5.45
C GLU A 21 -10.42 0.91 5.51
N LEU A 22 -11.62 1.14 4.99
CA LEU A 22 -12.65 0.10 4.84
C LEU A 22 -12.43 -0.82 3.63
N GLY A 23 -11.52 -0.50 2.73
CA GLY A 23 -11.19 -1.36 1.57
C GLY A 23 -11.45 -0.75 0.18
N ARG A 24 -11.65 0.57 0.05
CA ARG A 24 -11.65 1.25 -1.26
C ARG A 24 -10.23 1.50 -1.76
N LEU A 25 -9.52 0.41 -2.07
CA LEU A 25 -8.11 0.43 -2.50
C LEU A 25 -7.90 1.17 -3.82
N ASP A 26 -8.94 1.18 -4.66
CA ASP A 26 -8.97 1.81 -5.96
C ASP A 26 -8.78 3.33 -5.95
N ILE A 27 -9.11 3.99 -4.84
CA ILE A 27 -8.90 5.44 -4.66
C ILE A 27 -7.73 5.75 -3.73
N LEU A 28 -7.09 4.73 -3.16
CA LEU A 28 -6.09 4.89 -2.09
C LEU A 28 -4.96 5.83 -2.49
N HIS A 29 -4.44 5.67 -3.71
CA HIS A 29 -3.33 6.49 -4.21
C HIS A 29 -3.75 7.96 -4.39
N GLU A 30 -4.87 8.20 -5.06
CA GLU A 30 -5.38 9.55 -5.32
C GLU A 30 -5.68 10.31 -4.02
N VAL A 31 -6.28 9.61 -3.04
CA VAL A 31 -6.55 10.18 -1.71
C VAL A 31 -5.24 10.49 -0.97
N ALA A 32 -4.23 9.63 -1.07
CA ALA A 32 -2.93 9.88 -0.47
C ALA A 32 -2.25 11.13 -1.07
N LEU A 33 -2.35 11.32 -2.40
CA LEU A 33 -1.85 12.51 -3.09
C LEU A 33 -2.59 13.78 -2.65
N MET A 34 -3.92 13.78 -2.70
CA MET A 34 -4.74 14.93 -2.32
C MET A 34 -4.53 15.30 -0.85
N SER A 35 -4.32 14.30 0.00
CA SER A 35 -4.07 14.55 1.41
C SER A 35 -2.80 15.39 1.69
N THR A 36 -1.86 15.50 0.76
CA THR A 36 -0.66 16.32 0.96
C THR A 36 -0.94 17.83 1.02
N PHE A 37 -2.12 18.26 0.54
CA PHE A 37 -2.50 19.67 0.44
C PHE A 37 -3.40 20.17 1.57
N LEU A 38 -3.58 19.40 2.64
CA LEU A 38 -4.48 19.74 3.77
C LEU A 38 -4.22 21.11 4.40
N ALA A 39 -2.96 21.56 4.43
CA ALA A 39 -2.58 22.83 5.04
C ALA A 39 -2.91 24.06 4.17
N ALA A 40 -2.88 23.89 2.84
CA ALA A 40 -3.09 25.00 1.90
C ALA A 40 -3.76 24.49 0.60
N PRO A 41 -5.02 24.01 0.67
CA PRO A 41 -5.71 23.50 -0.51
C PRO A 41 -6.10 24.65 -1.46
N ARG A 42 -6.06 24.35 -2.76
CA ARG A 42 -6.41 25.28 -3.85
C ARG A 42 -7.70 24.79 -4.52
N GLN A 43 -8.32 25.66 -5.33
CA GLN A 43 -9.57 25.31 -6.02
C GLN A 43 -9.42 24.03 -6.84
N GLY A 44 -8.36 23.93 -7.66
CA GLY A 44 -8.11 22.72 -8.44
C GLY A 44 -7.96 21.45 -7.59
N HIS A 45 -7.39 21.52 -6.38
CA HIS A 45 -7.33 20.33 -5.51
C HIS A 45 -8.72 19.93 -5.02
N LEU A 46 -9.57 20.90 -4.70
CA LEU A 46 -10.94 20.64 -4.27
C LEU A 46 -11.77 20.05 -5.42
N ASP A 47 -11.56 20.55 -6.64
CA ASP A 47 -12.19 20.02 -7.84
C ASP A 47 -11.79 18.55 -8.06
N GLU A 48 -10.51 18.20 -7.94
CA GLU A 48 -10.03 16.81 -8.02
C GLU A 48 -10.63 15.91 -6.92
N VAL A 49 -10.78 16.42 -5.70
CA VAL A 49 -11.48 15.67 -4.64
C VAL A 49 -12.93 15.37 -5.04
N TYR A 50 -13.64 16.32 -5.66
CA TYR A 50 -14.98 16.05 -6.19
C TYR A 50 -14.98 15.04 -7.35
N HIS A 51 -13.93 15.01 -8.16
CA HIS A 51 -13.77 13.97 -9.18
C HIS A 51 -13.64 12.57 -8.57
N ILE A 52 -12.92 12.43 -7.44
CA ILE A 52 -12.86 11.15 -6.71
C ILE A 52 -14.27 10.73 -6.27
N PHE A 53 -15.07 11.63 -5.68
CA PHE A 53 -16.45 11.30 -5.29
C PHE A 53 -17.33 10.93 -6.49
N SER A 54 -17.22 11.66 -7.60
CA SER A 54 -17.93 11.33 -8.85
C SER A 54 -17.55 9.94 -9.36
N TYR A 55 -16.27 9.58 -9.27
CA TYR A 55 -15.81 8.23 -9.59
C TYR A 55 -16.43 7.18 -8.67
N LEU A 56 -16.53 7.44 -7.36
CA LEU A 56 -17.15 6.50 -6.41
C LEU A 56 -18.62 6.21 -6.76
N GLU A 57 -19.35 7.23 -7.20
CA GLU A 57 -20.75 7.11 -7.63
C GLU A 57 -20.89 6.24 -8.89
N LEU A 58 -20.02 6.45 -9.88
CA LEU A 58 -20.02 5.68 -11.13
C LEU A 58 -19.47 4.26 -10.98
N ALA A 59 -18.44 4.09 -10.15
CA ALA A 59 -17.76 2.80 -9.93
C ALA A 59 -18.64 1.78 -9.21
N GLY A 60 -19.69 2.23 -8.52
CA GLY A 60 -20.62 1.40 -7.77
C GLY A 60 -20.01 0.79 -6.50
N SER A 61 -20.79 -0.08 -5.87
CA SER A 61 -20.38 -0.82 -4.69
C SER A 61 -19.28 -1.84 -5.03
N ARG A 62 -18.27 -1.92 -4.17
CA ARG A 62 -17.20 -2.92 -4.24
C ARG A 62 -17.13 -3.67 -2.91
N CYS A 63 -16.66 -4.92 -2.96
CA CYS A 63 -16.43 -5.73 -1.78
C CYS A 63 -15.02 -6.31 -1.82
N LEU A 64 -14.44 -6.48 -0.65
CA LEU A 64 -13.15 -7.13 -0.48
C LEU A 64 -13.39 -8.65 -0.45
N MET A 65 -12.84 -9.36 -1.43
CA MET A 65 -13.00 -10.80 -1.55
C MET A 65 -11.94 -11.53 -0.74
N PHE A 66 -12.38 -12.45 0.11
CA PHE A 66 -11.49 -13.35 0.85
C PHE A 66 -11.42 -14.69 0.12
N ASP A 67 -10.32 -14.91 -0.59
CA ASP A 67 -10.05 -16.17 -1.27
C ASP A 67 -8.98 -16.97 -0.50
N PRO A 68 -9.33 -18.12 0.10
CA PRO A 68 -8.38 -18.97 0.82
C PRO A 68 -7.49 -19.80 -0.11
N THR A 69 -7.65 -19.70 -1.42
CA THR A 69 -6.86 -20.45 -2.40
C THR A 69 -5.39 -20.10 -2.27
N VAL A 70 -4.56 -21.12 -2.11
CA VAL A 70 -3.10 -20.95 -2.06
C VAL A 70 -2.64 -20.41 -3.42
N PRO A 71 -2.02 -19.22 -3.48
CA PRO A 71 -1.59 -18.64 -4.73
C PRO A 71 -0.51 -19.51 -5.37
N GLY A 72 -0.58 -19.69 -6.68
CA GLY A 72 0.57 -20.17 -7.44
C GLY A 72 1.65 -19.08 -7.46
N ASN A 73 2.92 -19.47 -7.47
CA ASN A 73 3.99 -18.51 -7.68
C ASN A 73 3.80 -17.88 -9.07
N GLU A 74 3.45 -16.59 -9.12
CA GLU A 74 3.30 -15.85 -10.38
C GLU A 74 4.65 -15.65 -11.10
N VAL A 75 5.75 -15.91 -10.40
CA VAL A 75 7.12 -15.76 -10.89
C VAL A 75 7.87 -17.08 -10.67
N ASP A 76 8.37 -17.66 -11.77
CA ASP A 76 9.40 -18.70 -11.69
C ASP A 76 10.69 -18.04 -11.23
N PHE A 77 10.99 -18.18 -9.93
CA PHE A 77 12.31 -17.81 -9.44
C PHE A 77 13.35 -18.70 -10.14
N PRO A 78 14.44 -18.11 -10.67
CA PRO A 78 15.51 -18.91 -11.25
C PRO A 78 16.05 -19.88 -10.20
N ASP A 79 16.49 -21.06 -10.65
CA ASP A 79 16.98 -22.13 -9.80
C ASP A 79 17.90 -21.59 -8.69
N SER A 80 17.41 -21.66 -7.45
CA SER A 80 18.11 -21.16 -6.28
C SER A 80 19.26 -22.07 -5.85
N SER A 81 19.53 -23.16 -6.58
CA SER A 81 20.68 -24.05 -6.34
C SER A 81 22.03 -23.31 -6.29
N GLY A 82 22.15 -22.18 -6.99
CA GLY A 82 23.34 -21.32 -6.97
C GLY A 82 23.37 -20.27 -5.85
N LEU A 83 22.24 -20.01 -5.17
CA LEU A 83 22.13 -19.04 -4.09
C LEU A 83 22.53 -19.71 -2.77
N LYS A 84 23.68 -19.30 -2.22
CA LYS A 84 24.13 -19.76 -0.91
C LYS A 84 23.54 -18.84 0.16
N HIS A 85 23.03 -19.43 1.24
CA HIS A 85 22.75 -18.67 2.44
C HIS A 85 24.03 -17.96 2.91
N PHE A 86 23.95 -16.65 3.14
CA PHE A 86 25.10 -15.86 3.59
C PHE A 86 25.39 -16.10 5.08
N TYR A 87 24.38 -16.54 5.82
CA TYR A 87 24.45 -16.85 7.24
C TYR A 87 24.03 -18.30 7.48
N ASP A 88 24.73 -18.97 8.39
CA ASP A 88 24.27 -20.23 8.98
C ASP A 88 23.11 -19.89 9.93
N ALA A 89 21.88 -19.91 9.41
CA ALA A 89 20.70 -19.67 10.21
C ALA A 89 20.37 -20.94 11.00
N ASP A 90 20.40 -20.84 12.33
CA ASP A 90 19.79 -21.86 13.17
C ASP A 90 18.30 -22.01 12.77
N PRO A 91 17.76 -23.23 12.77
CA PRO A 91 16.34 -23.43 12.48
C PRO A 91 15.50 -22.59 13.45
N GLU A 92 14.48 -21.94 12.90
CA GLU A 92 13.57 -21.12 13.70
C GLU A 92 12.95 -21.99 14.81
N PRO A 93 13.06 -21.59 16.08
CA PRO A 93 12.59 -22.41 17.20
C PRO A 93 11.07 -22.53 17.13
N ILE A 94 10.58 -23.75 16.97
CA ILE A 94 9.14 -24.01 16.94
C ILE A 94 8.65 -24.15 18.39
N PRO A 95 7.63 -23.41 18.83
CA PRO A 95 7.10 -23.52 20.18
C PRO A 95 6.60 -24.94 20.49
N ASP A 96 6.87 -25.45 21.70
CA ASP A 96 6.42 -26.78 22.14
C ASP A 96 4.88 -26.90 22.20
N ASP A 97 4.18 -25.78 22.44
CA ASP A 97 2.70 -25.71 22.51
C ASP A 97 2.07 -25.24 21.18
N MET A 98 2.69 -25.57 20.04
CA MET A 98 2.09 -25.22 18.75
C MET A 98 0.80 -26.04 18.51
N PRO A 99 -0.29 -25.43 18.04
CA PRO A 99 -1.50 -26.17 17.71
C PRO A 99 -1.28 -27.08 16.50
N ALA A 100 -2.02 -28.19 16.43
CA ALA A 100 -2.00 -29.06 15.27
C ALA A 100 -2.39 -28.29 13.97
N PRO A 101 -1.66 -28.46 12.85
CA PRO A 101 -1.96 -27.80 11.59
C PRO A 101 -3.40 -28.07 11.13
N ARG A 102 -4.14 -27.02 10.74
CA ARG A 102 -5.58 -27.08 10.44
C ARG A 102 -5.96 -27.15 8.96
N GLY A 103 -5.11 -27.75 8.12
CA GLY A 103 -5.43 -28.00 6.71
C GLY A 103 -4.62 -27.11 5.75
N ILE A 104 -5.29 -26.17 5.08
CA ILE A 104 -4.70 -25.37 3.99
C ILE A 104 -3.55 -24.51 4.53
N PRO A 105 -2.36 -24.53 3.90
CA PRO A 105 -1.27 -23.66 4.31
C PRO A 105 -1.64 -22.19 4.09
N MET A 106 -1.16 -21.33 4.99
CA MET A 106 -1.26 -19.88 4.84
C MET A 106 0.03 -19.37 4.20
N VAL A 107 -0.10 -18.74 3.03
CA VAL A 107 0.99 -18.11 2.30
C VAL A 107 0.73 -16.61 2.28
N MET A 108 1.67 -15.84 2.81
CA MET A 108 1.63 -14.39 2.73
C MET A 108 2.37 -13.95 1.46
N THR A 109 1.72 -13.13 0.64
CA THR A 109 2.35 -12.53 -0.55
C THR A 109 2.37 -11.02 -0.39
N CYS A 110 3.56 -10.44 -0.36
CA CYS A 110 3.77 -9.02 -0.25
C CYS A 110 4.22 -8.42 -1.59
N PHE A 111 3.52 -7.40 -2.06
CA PHE A 111 3.90 -6.57 -3.19
C PHE A 111 4.34 -5.21 -2.65
N ALA A 112 5.54 -4.78 -3.02
CA ALA A 112 6.08 -3.48 -2.65
C ALA A 112 6.62 -2.79 -3.91
N ASP A 113 6.36 -1.49 -4.03
CA ASP A 113 6.79 -0.67 -5.16
C ASP A 113 7.06 0.77 -4.71
N ALA A 114 7.96 1.45 -5.42
CA ALA A 114 8.22 2.86 -5.21
C ALA A 114 8.24 3.65 -6.53
N SER A 115 7.34 4.63 -6.63
CA SER A 115 7.39 5.62 -7.70
C SER A 115 8.45 6.68 -7.40
N HIS A 116 9.66 6.48 -7.92
CA HIS A 116 10.82 7.34 -7.71
C HIS A 116 10.60 8.78 -8.21
N ALA A 117 10.82 9.76 -7.34
CA ALA A 117 10.74 11.19 -7.67
C ALA A 117 9.49 11.57 -8.48
N SER A 118 8.36 10.96 -8.12
CA SER A 118 7.05 11.21 -8.74
C SER A 118 6.60 12.65 -8.51
N ASN A 119 6.83 13.18 -7.31
CA ASN A 119 6.62 14.60 -7.04
C ASN A 119 7.79 15.42 -7.59
N LYS A 120 7.62 16.06 -8.75
CA LYS A 120 8.67 16.87 -9.39
C LYS A 120 9.05 18.16 -8.66
N VAL A 121 8.24 18.59 -7.69
CA VAL A 121 8.52 19.80 -6.90
C VAL A 121 9.39 19.48 -5.70
N THR A 122 9.06 18.43 -4.95
CA THR A 122 9.80 18.02 -3.76
C THR A 122 10.84 16.92 -4.03
N MET A 123 10.80 16.33 -5.22
CA MET A 123 11.58 15.15 -5.64
C MET A 123 11.36 13.90 -4.76
N ARG A 124 10.36 13.93 -3.88
CA ARG A 124 10.05 12.80 -3.00
C ARG A 124 9.31 11.71 -3.76
N SER A 125 9.70 10.47 -3.49
CA SER A 125 9.08 9.28 -4.05
C SER A 125 7.78 8.92 -3.33
N HIS A 126 7.01 8.03 -3.92
CA HIS A 126 5.76 7.52 -3.36
C HIS A 126 5.84 6.00 -3.21
N THR A 127 5.62 5.48 -2.00
CA THR A 127 5.64 4.04 -1.71
C THR A 127 4.22 3.47 -1.80
N GLY A 128 4.10 2.32 -2.44
CA GLY A 128 2.93 1.44 -2.38
C GLY A 128 3.31 0.09 -1.78
N VAL A 129 2.49 -0.43 -0.88
CA VAL A 129 2.59 -1.81 -0.38
C VAL A 129 1.20 -2.45 -0.40
N PHE A 130 1.14 -3.71 -0.79
CA PHE A 130 -0.08 -4.50 -0.84
C PHE A 130 0.23 -5.93 -0.40
N ILE A 131 -0.39 -6.39 0.69
CA ILE A 131 -0.15 -7.69 1.29
C ILE A 131 -1.42 -8.52 1.18
N LYS A 132 -1.28 -9.72 0.63
CA LYS A 132 -2.30 -10.76 0.58
C LYS A 132 -1.95 -11.89 1.54
N LEU A 133 -2.97 -12.46 2.16
CA LEU A 133 -2.92 -13.76 2.78
C LEU A 133 -3.71 -14.72 1.90
N ASN A 134 -3.01 -15.70 1.33
CA ASN A 134 -3.49 -16.51 0.23
C ASN A 134 -3.95 -15.60 -0.95
N GLY A 135 -5.20 -15.71 -1.40
CA GLY A 135 -5.77 -14.83 -2.41
C GLY A 135 -6.41 -13.55 -1.84
N ALA A 136 -6.49 -13.40 -0.51
CA ALA A 136 -7.23 -12.33 0.14
C ALA A 136 -6.32 -11.14 0.50
N PRO A 137 -6.65 -9.89 0.11
CA PRO A 137 -5.93 -8.72 0.59
C PRO A 137 -6.19 -8.46 2.08
N ILE A 138 -5.13 -8.21 2.84
CA ILE A 138 -5.21 -7.97 4.29
C ILE A 138 -4.66 -6.61 4.70
N VAL A 139 -3.64 -6.11 4.00
CA VAL A 139 -2.98 -4.84 4.31
C VAL A 139 -2.65 -4.10 3.02
N TRP A 140 -2.84 -2.79 3.05
CA TRP A 140 -2.50 -1.89 1.96
C TRP A 140 -1.93 -0.59 2.51
N TYR A 141 -0.99 -0.03 1.78
CA TYR A 141 -0.30 1.19 2.17
C TYR A 141 0.04 2.00 0.94
N SER A 142 -0.23 3.30 1.00
CA SER A 142 0.13 4.24 -0.05
C SER A 142 0.53 5.55 0.62
N LYS A 143 1.82 5.86 0.60
CA LYS A 143 2.33 7.08 1.25
C LYS A 143 3.56 7.63 0.55
N ARG A 144 3.64 8.96 0.53
CA ARG A 144 4.86 9.69 0.15
C ARG A 144 6.00 9.41 1.14
N GLN A 145 7.19 9.14 0.62
CA GLN A 145 8.41 8.98 1.42
C GLN A 145 8.82 10.32 2.07
N ASN A 146 9.42 10.24 3.25
CA ASN A 146 9.89 11.44 3.96
C ASN A 146 11.24 11.95 3.42
N THR A 147 12.08 11.05 2.94
CA THR A 147 13.38 11.34 2.34
C THR A 147 13.27 11.51 0.83
N VAL A 148 14.28 12.14 0.24
CA VAL A 148 14.46 12.23 -1.21
C VAL A 148 15.59 11.27 -1.53
N GLU A 149 15.30 10.27 -2.34
CA GLU A 149 16.29 9.29 -2.77
C GLU A 149 16.99 9.74 -4.05
N SER A 150 18.25 9.35 -4.22
CA SER A 150 19.04 9.70 -5.41
C SER A 150 18.85 8.74 -6.58
N SER A 151 18.19 7.60 -6.36
CA SER A 151 17.97 6.57 -7.37
C SER A 151 16.67 5.81 -7.13
N THR A 152 16.20 5.12 -8.18
CA THR A 152 15.07 4.18 -8.10
C THR A 152 15.36 3.09 -7.07
N PHE A 153 16.57 2.52 -7.08
CA PHE A 153 16.99 1.50 -6.13
C PHE A 153 16.81 1.94 -4.67
N GLY A 154 17.22 3.16 -4.31
CA GLY A 154 17.06 3.67 -2.95
C GLY A 154 15.59 3.78 -2.55
N SER A 155 14.73 4.26 -3.45
CA SER A 155 13.30 4.37 -3.16
C SER A 155 12.61 3.00 -3.06
N GLU A 156 13.00 2.03 -3.89
CA GLU A 156 12.52 0.64 -3.81
C GLU A 156 12.95 -0.02 -2.50
N PHE A 157 14.20 0.21 -2.08
CA PHE A 157 14.70 -0.33 -0.81
C PHE A 157 13.92 0.22 0.39
N ILE A 158 13.52 1.50 0.36
CA ILE A 158 12.64 2.08 1.39
C ILE A 158 11.24 1.47 1.33
N ALA A 159 10.68 1.23 0.14
CA ALA A 159 9.39 0.55 0.02
C ALA A 159 9.44 -0.86 0.60
N LEU A 160 10.51 -1.62 0.32
CA LEU A 160 10.75 -2.94 0.90
C LEU A 160 10.91 -2.89 2.42
N ARG A 161 11.67 -1.93 2.95
CA ARG A 161 11.78 -1.73 4.41
C ARG A 161 10.41 -1.48 5.04
N ILE A 162 9.61 -0.58 4.46
CA ILE A 162 8.26 -0.30 4.96
C ILE A 162 7.39 -1.56 4.90
N ALA A 163 7.49 -2.34 3.82
CA ALA A 163 6.77 -3.59 3.68
C ALA A 163 7.15 -4.58 4.79
N THR A 164 8.43 -4.73 5.12
CA THR A 164 8.87 -5.59 6.23
C THR A 164 8.42 -5.11 7.60
N GLU A 165 8.17 -3.81 7.79
CA GLU A 165 7.64 -3.25 9.04
C GLU A 165 6.11 -3.41 9.15
N LEU A 166 5.42 -3.67 8.04
CA LEU A 166 3.98 -3.91 8.00
C LEU A 166 3.61 -5.40 8.13
N CYS A 167 4.55 -6.29 7.86
CA CYS A 167 4.44 -7.74 8.07
C CYS A 167 4.67 -8.10 9.55
#